data_AF-A0A9E2YJK5-F1
#
_entry.id   AF-A0A9E2YJK5-F1
#
_cell.length_a   1.000
_cell.length_b   1.000
_cell.length_c   1.000
_cell.angle_alpha   90.00
_cell.angle_beta   90.00
_cell.angle_gamma   90.00
#
_symmetry.space_group_name_H-M   'P 1'
#
loop_
_entity.id
_entity.type
_entity.pdbx_description
1 polymer ?
#
loop_
_entity_poly.entity_id
_entity_poly.type
_entity_poly.pdbx_seq_one_letter_code
_entity_poly.pdbx_strand_id
1 'polypeptide(L)'
;MSLEAGSGDPEAVVRAVGKLTEALETIERARGHLYSFHQLTGHADLQLDAAVAQLSRIGHADLAQHIEGELVGRNVLPGRWTYQVIEEYQDGYYRCFKDIEQLVRDRLVGGRRHAHEAALKEHRRTVGHPAHTASPTDDSVAQ
;
A
#
# COMPACT_ATOMS: atom_id res chain seq x y z
N MET A 1 32.18 0.95 7.54
CA MET A 1 31.96 -0.23 8.38
C MET A 1 31.39 -1.33 7.52
N SER A 2 32.23 -2.24 7.04
CA SER A 2 31.79 -3.48 6.42
C SER A 2 31.21 -4.35 7.53
N LEU A 3 29.90 -4.56 7.51
CA LEU A 3 29.28 -5.61 8.31
C LEU A 3 29.67 -6.92 7.63
N GLU A 4 30.58 -7.66 8.25
CA GLU A 4 30.88 -9.02 7.82
C GLU A 4 29.59 -9.84 7.88
N ALA A 5 29.28 -10.49 6.76
CA ALA A 5 28.19 -11.43 6.65
C ALA A 5 28.50 -12.65 7.52
N GLY A 6 28.14 -12.57 8.81
CA GLY A 6 27.98 -13.76 9.62
C GLY A 6 27.07 -14.70 8.84
N SER A 7 27.51 -15.94 8.64
CA SER A 7 26.78 -16.99 7.92
C SER A 7 25.49 -17.33 8.67
N GLY A 8 24.50 -16.45 8.58
CA GLY A 8 23.16 -16.67 9.09
C GLY A 8 22.54 -17.80 8.31
N ASP A 9 21.81 -18.67 9.00
CA ASP A 9 20.93 -19.67 8.41
C ASP A 9 20.24 -19.08 7.15
N PRO A 10 20.53 -19.59 5.93
CA PRO A 10 19.94 -19.05 4.71
C PRO A 10 18.42 -19.03 4.75
N GLU A 11 17.80 -19.97 5.47
CA GLU A 11 16.36 -20.00 5.66
C GLU A 11 15.91 -18.86 6.58
N ALA A 12 16.65 -18.57 7.66
CA ALA A 12 16.41 -17.40 8.51
C ALA A 12 16.53 -16.09 7.74
N VAL A 13 17.52 -15.96 6.84
CA VAL A 13 17.67 -14.79 5.97
C VAL A 13 16.45 -14.63 5.07
N VAL A 14 16.03 -15.70 4.38
CA VAL A 14 14.86 -15.68 3.50
C VAL A 14 13.58 -15.34 4.28
N ARG A 15 13.38 -15.90 5.47
CA ARG A 15 12.25 -15.58 6.36
C ARG A 15 12.25 -14.10 6.77
N ALA A 16 13.40 -13.56 7.18
CA ALA A 16 13.51 -12.17 7.61
C ALA A 16 13.23 -11.18 6.47
N VAL A 17 13.79 -11.42 5.28
CA VAL A 17 13.49 -10.61 4.09
C VAL A 17 12.01 -10.72 3.72
N GLY A 18 11.44 -11.93 3.71
CA GLY A 18 10.01 -12.14 3.48
C GLY A 18 9.13 -11.33 4.43
N LYS A 19 9.48 -11.28 5.72
CA LYS A 19 8.73 -10.49 6.70
C LYS A 19 8.80 -8.98 6.46
N LEU A 20 9.94 -8.48 5.98
CA LEU A 20 10.08 -7.07 5.58
C LEU A 20 9.24 -6.75 4.34
N THR A 21 9.23 -7.64 3.34
CA THR A 21 8.38 -7.51 2.14
C THR A 21 6.89 -7.55 2.52
N GLU A 22 6.47 -8.47 3.40
CA GLU A 22 5.09 -8.53 3.93
C GLU A 22 4.68 -7.21 4.63
N ALA A 23 5.61 -6.59 5.35
CA ALA A 23 5.38 -5.28 5.95
C ALA A 23 5.20 -4.19 4.88
N LEU A 24 6.02 -4.18 3.81
CA LEU A 24 5.84 -3.25 2.68
C LEU A 24 4.47 -3.46 1.99
N GLU A 25 4.04 -4.71 1.79
CA GLU A 25 2.71 -5.01 1.23
C GLU A 25 1.57 -4.48 2.12
N THR A 26 1.75 -4.51 3.44
CA THR A 26 0.80 -3.90 4.37
C THR A 26 0.77 -2.37 4.21
N ILE A 27 1.94 -1.73 4.02
CA ILE A 27 2.03 -0.29 3.72
C ILE A 27 1.39 0.04 2.36
N GLU A 28 1.54 -0.81 1.34
CA GLU A 28 0.86 -0.64 0.05
C GLU A 28 -0.66 -0.63 0.19
N ARG A 29 -1.21 -1.51 1.05
CA ARG A 29 -2.64 -1.52 1.37
C ARG A 29 -3.06 -0.25 2.10
N ALA A 30 -2.27 0.22 3.07
CA ALA A 30 -2.52 1.49 3.74
C ALA A 30 -2.52 2.67 2.75
N ARG A 31 -1.57 2.70 1.81
CA ARG A 31 -1.53 3.68 0.71
C ARG A 31 -2.79 3.61 -0.15
N GLY A 32 -3.27 2.41 -0.47
CA GLY A 32 -4.55 2.21 -1.15
C GLY A 32 -5.74 2.85 -0.42
N HIS A 33 -5.79 2.73 0.91
CA HIS A 33 -6.83 3.37 1.71
C HIS A 33 -6.79 4.91 1.68
N LEU A 34 -5.61 5.52 1.50
CA LEU A 34 -5.52 6.97 1.30
C LEU A 34 -6.16 7.43 -0.01
N TYR A 35 -6.05 6.63 -1.09
CA TYR A 35 -6.76 6.92 -2.33
C TYR A 35 -8.27 6.79 -2.17
N SER A 36 -8.74 5.72 -1.50
CA SER A 36 -10.17 5.58 -1.19
C SER A 36 -10.67 6.75 -0.35
N PHE A 37 -9.92 7.15 0.68
CA PHE A 37 -10.21 8.32 1.50
C PHE A 37 -10.33 9.60 0.64
N HIS A 38 -9.34 9.90 -0.20
CA HIS A 38 -9.37 11.07 -1.08
C HIS A 38 -10.59 11.10 -2.00
N GLN A 39 -10.91 9.98 -2.65
CA GLN A 39 -12.05 9.88 -3.56
C GLN A 39 -13.38 10.04 -2.82
N LEU A 40 -13.54 9.37 -1.68
CA LEU A 40 -14.76 9.45 -0.88
C LEU A 40 -14.97 10.85 -0.30
N THR A 41 -13.91 11.49 0.20
CA THR A 41 -13.99 12.87 0.69
C THR A 41 -14.30 13.86 -0.43
N GLY A 42 -13.65 13.75 -1.58
CA GLY A 42 -13.96 14.61 -2.74
C GLY A 42 -15.39 14.41 -3.25
N HIS A 43 -15.90 13.18 -3.23
CA HIS A 43 -17.30 12.91 -3.56
C HIS A 43 -18.26 13.55 -2.54
N ALA A 44 -17.97 13.44 -1.24
CA ALA A 44 -18.77 14.05 -0.19
C ALA A 44 -18.76 15.59 -0.28
N ASP A 45 -17.65 16.20 -0.69
CA ASP A 45 -17.54 17.65 -0.92
C ASP A 45 -18.51 18.11 -2.05
N LEU A 46 -18.63 17.33 -3.13
CA LEU A 46 -19.63 17.60 -4.18
C LEU A 46 -21.08 17.39 -3.70
N GLN A 47 -21.30 16.43 -2.80
CA GLN A 47 -22.62 16.25 -2.18
C GLN A 47 -22.98 17.43 -1.27
N LEU A 48 -21.98 17.99 -0.58
CA LEU A 48 -22.14 19.18 0.25
C LEU A 48 -22.58 20.39 -0.58
N ASP A 49 -21.95 20.62 -1.74
CA ASP A 49 -22.38 21.67 -2.67
C ASP A 49 -23.87 21.55 -3.04
N ALA A 50 -24.30 20.32 -3.36
CA ALA A 50 -25.70 20.06 -3.69
C ALA A 50 -26.65 20.32 -2.50
N ALA A 51 -26.24 19.93 -1.28
CA ALA A 51 -27.03 20.14 -0.06
C ALA A 51 -27.15 21.63 0.28
N VAL A 52 -26.06 22.39 0.19
CA VAL A 52 -26.02 23.85 0.37
C VAL A 52 -26.97 24.53 -0.63
N ALA A 53 -26.88 24.17 -1.91
CA ALA A 53 -27.77 24.70 -2.93
C ALA A 53 -29.25 24.33 -2.71
N GLN A 54 -29.54 23.17 -2.11
CA GLN A 54 -30.90 22.79 -1.72
C GLN A 54 -31.40 23.63 -0.55
N LEU A 55 -30.62 23.78 0.51
CA LEU A 55 -30.97 24.58 1.70
C LEU A 55 -31.31 26.03 1.32
N SER A 56 -30.47 26.64 0.47
CA SER A 56 -30.72 27.99 -0.05
C SER A 56 -32.06 28.07 -0.81
N ARG A 57 -32.35 27.10 -1.69
CA ARG A 57 -33.59 27.07 -2.49
C ARG A 57 -34.86 26.89 -1.66
N ILE A 58 -34.79 26.20 -0.52
CA ILE A 58 -35.94 26.00 0.38
C ILE A 58 -36.08 27.10 1.44
N GLY A 59 -35.30 28.19 1.33
CA GLY A 59 -35.43 29.38 2.18
C GLY A 59 -34.53 29.39 3.42
N HIS A 60 -33.60 28.45 3.55
CA HIS A 60 -32.63 28.38 4.67
C HIS A 60 -31.26 28.94 4.25
N ALA A 61 -31.24 30.17 3.75
CA ALA A 61 -30.02 30.81 3.26
C ALA A 61 -28.98 31.08 4.36
N ASP A 62 -29.42 31.33 5.60
CA ASP A 62 -28.58 31.51 6.78
C ASP A 62 -27.79 30.23 7.12
N LEU A 63 -28.47 29.06 7.09
CA LEU A 63 -27.83 27.77 7.28
C LEU A 63 -26.89 27.43 6.12
N ALA A 64 -27.30 27.69 4.88
CA ALA A 64 -26.45 27.48 3.71
C ALA A 64 -25.16 28.30 3.81
N GLN A 65 -25.25 29.59 4.15
CA GLN A 65 -24.09 30.47 4.31
C GLN A 65 -23.18 30.01 5.46
N HIS A 66 -23.74 29.57 6.59
CA HIS A 66 -22.94 29.06 7.70
C HIS A 66 -22.16 27.80 7.28
N ILE A 67 -22.82 26.86 6.60
CA ILE A 67 -22.19 25.63 6.10
C ILE A 67 -21.10 25.94 5.07
N GLU A 68 -21.36 26.85 4.12
CA GLU A 68 -20.35 27.29 3.15
C GLU A 68 -19.12 27.85 3.84
N GLY A 69 -19.30 28.75 4.81
CA GLY A 69 -18.18 29.36 5.53
C GLY A 69 -17.37 28.38 6.39
N GLU A 70 -18.02 27.34 6.91
CA GLU A 70 -17.37 26.38 7.81
C GLU A 70 -16.79 25.16 7.10
N LEU A 71 -17.47 24.60 6.09
CA LEU A 71 -17.14 23.30 5.52
C LEU A 71 -16.59 23.35 4.10
N VAL A 72 -17.12 24.23 3.24
CA VAL A 72 -16.69 24.28 1.84
C VAL A 72 -15.25 24.77 1.75
N GLY A 73 -14.39 23.99 1.08
CA GLY A 73 -12.96 24.28 0.99
C GLY A 73 -12.17 24.11 2.29
N ARG A 74 -12.78 23.58 3.36
CA ARG A 74 -12.07 23.28 4.61
C ARG A 74 -11.05 22.16 4.39
N ASN A 75 -9.81 22.37 4.78
CA ASN A 75 -8.79 21.32 4.74
C ASN A 75 -9.09 20.16 5.72
N VAL A 76 -8.83 18.90 5.32
CA VAL A 76 -9.01 17.72 6.19
C VAL A 76 -7.99 17.64 7.33
N LEU A 77 -6.82 18.23 7.13
CA LEU A 77 -5.76 18.41 8.12
C LEU A 77 -5.21 19.83 8.01
N PRO A 78 -4.52 20.38 9.03
CA PRO A 78 -3.95 21.71 8.95
C PRO A 78 -3.08 21.92 7.71
N GLY A 79 -3.53 22.77 6.79
CA GLY A 79 -2.83 23.09 5.54
C GLY A 79 -2.82 21.98 4.48
N ARG A 80 -3.59 20.91 4.64
CA ARG A 80 -3.67 19.81 3.65
C ARG A 80 -5.10 19.45 3.30
N TRP A 81 -5.39 19.51 2.01
CA TRP A 81 -6.45 18.75 1.40
C TRP A 81 -6.00 17.30 1.16
N THR A 82 -6.96 16.44 0.80
CA THR A 82 -6.75 14.98 0.78
C THR A 82 -5.66 14.53 -0.19
N TYR A 83 -5.46 15.20 -1.33
CA TYR A 83 -4.38 14.85 -2.26
C TYR A 83 -2.99 15.15 -1.68
N GLN A 84 -2.84 16.25 -0.93
CA GLN A 84 -1.58 16.59 -0.26
C GLN A 84 -1.24 15.56 0.82
N VAL A 85 -2.24 15.02 1.51
CA VAL A 85 -2.03 13.90 2.46
C VAL A 85 -1.48 12.66 1.74
N ILE A 86 -1.98 12.36 0.54
CA ILE A 86 -1.45 11.26 -0.28
C ILE A 86 -0.01 11.54 -0.68
N GLU A 87 0.27 12.72 -1.25
CA GLU A 87 1.60 13.10 -1.72
C GLU A 87 2.64 13.05 -0.59
N GLU A 88 2.34 13.65 0.57
CA GLU A 88 3.24 13.63 1.73
C GLU A 88 3.50 12.20 2.24
N TYR A 89 2.47 11.34 2.27
CA TYR A 89 2.64 9.94 2.66
C TYR A 89 3.51 9.16 1.65
N GLN A 90 3.30 9.41 0.36
CA GLN A 90 4.01 8.75 -0.74
C GLN A 90 5.48 9.15 -0.79
N ASP A 91 5.75 10.44 -0.80
CA ASP A 91 7.10 10.99 -0.94
C ASP A 91 7.91 10.81 0.34
N GLY A 92 7.25 10.76 1.50
CA GLY A 92 7.87 10.51 2.79
C GLY A 92 7.94 9.03 3.13
N TYR A 93 6.96 8.57 3.91
CA TYR A 93 7.02 7.28 4.59
C TYR A 93 7.07 6.09 3.63
N TYR A 94 6.21 6.08 2.61
CA TYR A 94 6.10 4.97 1.67
C TYR A 94 7.37 4.81 0.82
N ARG A 95 7.89 5.89 0.23
CA ARG A 95 9.13 5.85 -0.55
C ARG A 95 10.31 5.35 0.29
N CYS A 96 10.48 5.87 1.51
CA CYS A 96 11.52 5.40 2.42
C CYS A 96 11.41 3.90 2.70
N PHE A 97 10.20 3.41 3.00
CA PHE A 97 9.96 1.98 3.25
C PHE A 97 10.36 1.12 2.05
N LYS A 98 9.91 1.52 0.85
CA LYS A 98 10.21 0.83 -0.40
C LYS A 98 11.70 0.78 -0.70
N ASP A 99 12.41 1.89 -0.49
CA ASP A 99 13.86 1.96 -0.73
C ASP A 99 14.64 1.05 0.24
N ILE A 100 14.22 1.00 1.52
CA ILE A 100 14.84 0.13 2.52
C ILE A 100 14.53 -1.35 2.25
N GLU A 101 13.31 -1.71 1.90
CA GLU A 101 12.96 -3.08 1.51
C GLU A 101 13.81 -3.54 0.31
N GLN A 102 13.90 -2.71 -0.74
CA GLN A 102 14.68 -3.00 -1.94
C GLN A 102 16.16 -3.20 -1.58
N LEU A 103 16.73 -2.30 -0.77
CA LEU A 103 18.11 -2.41 -0.31
C LEU A 103 18.39 -3.75 0.40
N VAL A 104 17.51 -4.14 1.32
CA VAL A 104 17.65 -5.38 2.10
C VAL A 104 17.50 -6.59 1.18
N ARG A 105 16.49 -6.60 0.31
CA ARG A 105 16.24 -7.69 -0.65
C ARG A 105 17.40 -7.85 -1.64
N ASP A 106 17.96 -6.76 -2.14
CA ASP A 106 19.11 -6.80 -3.06
C ASP A 106 20.35 -7.38 -2.40
N ARG A 107 20.63 -6.96 -1.16
CA ARG A 107 21.82 -7.42 -0.42
C ARG A 107 21.73 -8.87 0.05
N LEU A 108 20.56 -9.32 0.49
CA LEU A 108 20.44 -10.59 1.22
C LEU A 108 19.91 -11.75 0.38
N VAL A 109 19.13 -11.47 -0.67
CA VAL A 109 18.56 -12.53 -1.54
C VAL A 109 18.75 -12.24 -3.03
N GLY A 110 19.68 -11.35 -3.38
CA GLY A 110 20.03 -11.04 -4.77
C GLY A 110 18.89 -10.43 -5.56
N GLY A 111 18.03 -9.63 -4.91
CA GLY A 111 16.91 -8.95 -5.56
C GLY A 111 15.70 -9.84 -5.83
N ARG A 112 15.78 -11.16 -5.56
CA ARG A 112 14.68 -12.10 -5.78
C ARG A 112 13.44 -11.69 -4.99
N ARG A 113 12.36 -11.40 -5.70
CA ARG A 113 11.04 -11.14 -5.12
C ARG A 113 10.40 -12.45 -4.67
N HIS A 114 9.65 -12.41 -3.57
CA HIS A 114 8.89 -13.53 -3.02
C HIS A 114 9.72 -14.80 -2.78
N ALA A 115 10.99 -14.66 -2.39
CA ALA A 115 11.88 -15.78 -2.16
C ALA A 115 11.37 -16.73 -1.07
N HIS A 116 10.70 -16.17 -0.04
CA HIS A 116 10.14 -16.94 1.06
C HIS A 116 8.89 -17.73 0.63
N GLU A 117 7.96 -17.09 -0.07
CA GLU A 117 6.75 -17.71 -0.59
C GLU A 117 7.07 -18.78 -1.63
N ALA A 118 8.08 -18.55 -2.48
CA ALA A 118 8.56 -19.54 -3.44
C ALA A 118 9.10 -20.79 -2.72
N ALA A 119 9.91 -20.63 -1.67
CA ALA A 119 10.39 -21.75 -0.86
C ALA A 119 9.24 -22.50 -0.16
N LEU A 120 8.27 -21.76 0.40
CA LEU A 120 7.06 -22.34 0.99
C LEU A 120 6.22 -23.11 -0.04
N LYS A 121 6.09 -22.58 -1.26
CA LYS A 121 5.37 -23.22 -2.36
C LYS A 121 6.05 -24.53 -2.77
N GLU A 122 7.38 -24.52 -2.90
CA GLU A 122 8.18 -25.70 -3.20
C GLU A 122 7.96 -26.80 -2.15
N HIS A 123 8.03 -26.47 -0.86
CA HIS A 123 7.80 -27.43 0.21
C HIS A 123 6.37 -28.01 0.25
N ARG A 124 5.37 -27.25 -0.21
CA ARG A 124 3.96 -27.65 -0.18
C ARG A 124 3.50 -28.41 -1.43
N ARG A 125 4.31 -28.47 -2.48
CA ARG A 125 3.89 -29.05 -3.75
C ARG A 125 3.85 -30.59 -3.68
N THR A 126 2.91 -31.18 -4.41
CA THR A 126 2.90 -32.63 -4.62
C THR A 126 3.70 -32.93 -5.88
N VAL A 127 4.77 -33.72 -5.73
CA VAL A 127 5.61 -34.15 -6.85
C VAL A 127 4.75 -34.91 -7.88
N GLY A 128 4.85 -34.51 -9.15
CA GLY A 128 4.14 -35.14 -10.28
C GLY A 128 2.68 -34.71 -10.47
N HIS A 129 2.12 -33.86 -9.61
CA HIS A 129 0.76 -33.37 -9.80
C HIS A 129 0.74 -32.15 -10.76
N PRO A 130 -0.04 -32.16 -11.86
CA PRO A 130 0.02 -31.13 -12.92
C PRO A 130 -0.35 -29.72 -12.47
N ALA A 131 -1.15 -29.57 -11.42
CA ALA A 131 -1.47 -28.26 -10.85
C ALA A 131 -0.51 -27.80 -9.73
N HIS A 132 0.45 -28.64 -9.32
CA HIS A 132 1.37 -28.36 -8.20
C HIS A 132 2.80 -28.12 -8.70
N THR A 133 2.94 -27.39 -9.80
CA THR A 133 4.25 -26.95 -10.28
C THR A 133 4.85 -25.89 -9.34
N ALA A 134 6.19 -25.82 -9.31
CA ALA A 134 6.92 -24.87 -8.47
C ALA A 134 6.92 -23.45 -9.06
N SER A 135 6.85 -23.34 -10.38
CA SER A 135 6.84 -22.07 -11.11
C SER A 135 5.98 -22.14 -12.37
N PRO A 136 5.59 -20.99 -12.96
CA PRO A 136 4.79 -20.96 -14.18
C PRO A 136 5.45 -21.63 -15.41
N THR A 137 6.77 -21.83 -15.40
CA THR A 137 7.56 -22.41 -16.51
C THR A 137 8.15 -23.78 -16.13
N ASP A 138 7.60 -24.44 -15.13
CA ASP A 138 8.10 -25.72 -14.65
C ASP A 138 7.49 -26.87 -15.49
N ASP A 139 8.28 -27.36 -16.45
CA ASP A 139 7.92 -28.46 -17.36
C ASP A 139 8.11 -29.86 -16.74
N SER A 140 8.33 -29.97 -15.42
CA SER A 140 8.59 -31.25 -14.74
C SER A 140 7.41 -32.24 -14.74
N VAL A 141 6.28 -31.87 -15.34
CA VAL A 141 5.09 -32.71 -15.51
C VAL A 141 4.91 -33.21 -16.95
N ALA A 142 5.82 -32.88 -17.87
CA ALA A 142 5.73 -33.26 -19.29
C ALA A 142 6.29 -34.67 -19.61
N GLN A 143 6.39 -35.57 -18.63
CA GLN A 143 6.78 -36.99 -18.84
C GLN A 143 5.69 -37.94 -18.35
#